data_AF-A0A7W7MCC2-F1
#
_entry.id   AF-A0A7W7MCC2-F1
#
_cell.length_a   1.000
_cell.length_b   1.000
_cell.length_c   1.000
_cell.angle_alpha   90.00
_cell.angle_beta   90.00
_cell.angle_gamma   90.00
#
_symmetry.space_group_name_H-M   'P 1'
#
loop_
_entity.id
_entity.type
_entity.pdbx_description
1 polymer ?
#
loop_
_entity_poly.entity_id
_entity_poly.type
_entity_poly.pdbx_seq_one_letter_code
_entity_poly.pdbx_strand_id
1 'polypeptide(L)'
;MAWTVRKQLLCPACGDIIAEAVHRRFPATLTVRAPAGYEVMPRRSAAVERELLAGELPGDPDPDTLREMLLRHHADLIYELTCPRGHVTYRAAPAVVRAVRAAPGAWAQLS
;
A
#
# COMPACT_ATOMS: atom_id res chain seq x y z
N MET A 1 -16.03 -18.88 -10.64
CA MET A 1 -16.39 -17.48 -10.34
C MET A 1 -15.14 -16.73 -9.92
N ALA A 2 -14.75 -15.67 -10.64
CA ALA A 2 -13.62 -14.83 -10.24
C ALA A 2 -14.06 -13.90 -9.11
N TRP A 3 -13.66 -14.22 -7.88
CA TRP A 3 -13.96 -13.38 -6.73
C TRP A 3 -13.09 -12.11 -6.79
N THR A 4 -13.75 -10.96 -6.85
CA THR A 4 -13.13 -9.63 -6.84
C THR A 4 -13.62 -8.89 -5.62
N VAL A 5 -12.70 -8.35 -4.84
CA VAL A 5 -13.00 -7.52 -3.67
C VAL A 5 -12.50 -6.11 -3.94
N ARG A 6 -13.38 -5.16 -3.74
CA ARG A 6 -13.09 -3.73 -3.85
C ARG A 6 -13.27 -3.09 -2.48
N LYS A 7 -12.27 -2.35 -2.03
CA LYS A 7 -12.32 -1.60 -0.76
C LYS A 7 -11.60 -0.28 -0.85
N GLN A 8 -12.06 0.67 -0.04
CA GLN A 8 -11.35 1.92 0.22
C GLN A 8 -10.31 1.67 1.31
N LEU A 9 -9.08 2.07 1.03
CA LEU A 9 -7.97 2.05 1.98
C LEU A 9 -7.98 3.33 2.80
N LEU A 10 -7.86 3.20 4.11
CA LEU A 10 -7.83 4.33 5.04
C LEU A 10 -6.40 4.67 5.47
N CYS A 11 -6.13 5.96 5.64
CA CYS A 11 -4.89 6.48 6.17
C CYS A 11 -4.72 6.01 7.62
N PRO A 12 -3.62 5.35 7.99
CA PRO A 12 -3.38 4.99 9.38
C PRO A 12 -3.20 6.22 10.29
N ALA A 13 -2.75 7.37 9.75
CA ALA A 13 -2.50 8.58 10.53
C ALA A 13 -3.76 9.43 10.80
N CYS A 14 -4.69 9.52 9.84
CA CYS A 14 -5.83 10.43 9.94
C CYS A 14 -7.21 9.82 9.63
N GLY A 15 -7.26 8.55 9.19
CA GLY A 15 -8.51 7.86 8.87
C GLY A 15 -9.14 8.21 7.52
N ASP A 16 -8.60 9.18 6.78
CA ASP A 16 -9.11 9.55 5.45
C ASP A 16 -8.85 8.47 4.39
N ILE A 17 -9.63 8.50 3.31
CA ILE A 17 -9.44 7.58 2.17
C ILE A 17 -8.16 7.97 1.42
N ILE A 18 -7.21 7.04 1.34
CA ILE A 18 -5.92 7.24 0.68
C ILE A 18 -5.81 6.52 -0.66
N ALA A 19 -6.67 5.54 -0.90
CA ALA A 19 -6.73 4.81 -2.16
C ALA A 19 -7.95 3.90 -2.20
N GLU A 20 -8.25 3.38 -3.38
CA GLU A 20 -9.14 2.26 -3.60
C GLU A 20 -8.33 1.05 -4.05
N ALA A 21 -8.49 -0.08 -3.37
CA ALA A 21 -7.87 -1.34 -3.72
C ALA A 21 -8.90 -2.30 -4.34
N VAL A 22 -8.54 -2.87 -5.47
CA VAL A 22 -9.28 -3.94 -6.14
C VAL A 22 -8.38 -5.17 -6.17
N HIS A 23 -8.77 -6.21 -5.43
CA HIS A 23 -8.08 -7.48 -5.41
C HIS A 23 -8.91 -8.53 -6.16
N ARG A 24 -8.32 -9.16 -7.18
CA ARG A 24 -8.88 -10.31 -7.88
C ARG A 24 -8.11 -11.56 -7.49
N ARG A 25 -8.81 -12.65 -7.15
CA ARG A 25 -8.16 -13.90 -6.73
C ARG A 25 -7.61 -14.73 -7.88
N PHE A 26 -8.23 -14.71 -9.06
CA PHE A 26 -7.78 -15.50 -10.21
C PHE A 26 -8.00 -14.80 -11.58
N PRO A 27 -6.92 -14.50 -12.34
CA PRO A 27 -5.52 -14.49 -11.88
C PRO A 27 -5.34 -13.54 -10.68
N ALA A 28 -4.36 -13.82 -9.82
CA ALA A 28 -4.11 -13.02 -8.64
C ALA A 28 -3.58 -11.64 -9.04
N THR A 29 -4.40 -10.61 -8.88
CA THR A 29 -4.02 -9.23 -9.17
C THR A 29 -4.44 -8.30 -8.05
N LEU A 30 -3.66 -7.25 -7.85
CA LEU A 30 -3.97 -6.14 -6.98
C LEU A 30 -3.80 -4.86 -7.79
N THR A 31 -4.87 -4.09 -7.90
CA THR A 31 -4.87 -2.76 -8.48
C THR A 31 -5.18 -1.77 -7.37
N VAL A 32 -4.35 -0.75 -7.23
CA VAL A 32 -4.55 0.31 -6.25
C VAL A 32 -4.70 1.62 -7.00
N ARG A 33 -5.75 2.38 -6.72
CA ARG A 33 -6.03 3.67 -7.35
C ARG A 33 -6.04 4.76 -6.31
N ALA A 34 -5.35 5.85 -6.58
CA ALA A 34 -5.40 7.02 -5.72
C ALA A 34 -6.80 7.65 -5.75
N PRO A 35 -7.18 8.47 -4.74
CA PRO A 35 -8.46 9.16 -4.71
C PRO A 35 -8.65 10.11 -5.91
N ALA A 36 -7.55 10.61 -6.47
CA ALA A 36 -7.52 11.43 -7.68
C ALA A 36 -7.76 10.62 -8.99
N GLY A 37 -7.92 9.29 -8.91
CA GLY A 37 -8.33 8.44 -10.03
C GLY A 37 -7.18 7.80 -10.82
N TYR A 38 -5.93 8.18 -10.58
CA TYR A 38 -4.77 7.52 -11.19
C TYR A 38 -4.44 6.18 -10.50
N GLU A 39 -3.85 5.24 -11.25
CA GLU A 39 -3.38 3.98 -10.71
C GLU A 39 -2.03 4.15 -10.02
N VAL A 40 -1.93 3.70 -8.77
CA VAL A 40 -0.68 3.70 -8.02
C VAL A 40 0.17 2.55 -8.52
N MET A 41 1.28 2.86 -9.16
CA MET A 41 2.21 1.85 -9.65
C MET A 41 3.03 1.28 -8.49
N PRO A 42 3.02 -0.05 -8.30
CA PRO A 42 3.87 -0.66 -7.32
C PRO A 42 5.35 -0.53 -7.69
N ARG A 43 6.19 -0.36 -6.68
CA ARG A 43 7.64 -0.26 -6.80
C ARG A 43 8.29 -1.54 -6.30
N ARG A 44 9.44 -1.92 -6.83
CA ARG A 44 10.21 -3.05 -6.30
C ARG A 44 10.80 -2.65 -4.95
N SER A 45 10.76 -3.55 -3.98
CA SER A 45 11.41 -3.42 -2.66
C SER A 45 12.83 -2.85 -2.75
N ALA A 46 13.68 -3.37 -3.64
CA ALA A 46 15.07 -2.93 -3.81
C ALA A 46 15.19 -1.46 -4.29
N ALA A 47 14.21 -0.96 -5.04
CA ALA A 47 14.19 0.46 -5.44
C ALA A 47 13.84 1.35 -4.23
N VAL A 48 12.86 0.93 -3.43
CA VAL A 48 12.47 1.63 -2.20
C VAL A 48 13.61 1.61 -1.16
N GLU A 49 14.31 0.47 -1.02
CA GLU A 49 15.46 0.35 -0.12
C GLU A 49 16.61 1.27 -0.53
N ARG A 50 16.90 1.36 -1.84
CA ARG A 50 17.94 2.26 -2.35
C ARG A 50 17.62 3.72 -2.02
N GLU A 51 16.39 4.15 -2.22
CA GLU A 51 15.96 5.52 -1.91
C GLU A 51 15.91 5.78 -0.40
N LEU A 52 15.56 4.77 0.42
CA LEU A 52 15.64 4.87 1.88
C LEU A 52 17.09 5.14 2.33
N LEU A 53 18.05 4.41 1.76
CA LEU A 53 19.48 4.61 2.05
C LEU A 53 20.01 5.94 1.53
N ALA A 54 19.44 6.46 0.44
CA ALA A 54 19.79 7.76 -0.12
C ALA A 54 19.13 8.94 0.63
N GLY A 55 18.12 8.68 1.47
CA GLY A 55 17.33 9.73 2.11
C GLY A 55 16.39 10.46 1.15
N GLU A 56 16.02 9.84 0.03
CA GLU A 56 15.22 10.44 -1.05
C GLU A 56 13.74 10.05 -0.98
N LEU A 57 13.35 9.22 0.01
CA LEU A 57 11.97 8.78 0.13
C LEU A 57 11.03 9.93 0.52
N PRO A 58 9.87 10.04 -0.14
CA PRO A 58 8.87 11.02 0.23
C PRO A 58 8.22 10.69 1.58
N GLY A 59 7.90 11.76 2.32
CA GLY A 59 7.33 11.71 3.66
C GLY A 59 8.38 11.57 4.75
N ASP A 60 7.93 11.27 5.97
CA ASP A 60 8.79 11.02 7.13
C ASP A 60 8.51 9.60 7.67
N PRO A 61 8.80 8.54 6.88
CA PRO A 61 8.66 7.19 7.37
C PRO A 61 9.72 6.92 8.44
N ASP A 62 9.35 6.25 9.53
CA ASP A 62 10.33 5.70 10.46
C ASP A 62 11.23 4.70 9.71
N PRO A 63 12.54 5.03 9.54
CA PRO A 63 13.43 4.26 8.69
C PRO A 63 13.64 2.84 9.19
N ASP A 64 13.60 2.62 10.51
CA ASP A 64 13.78 1.29 11.10
C ASP A 64 12.56 0.40 10.81
N THR A 65 11.34 0.93 11.02
CA THR A 65 10.09 0.24 10.68
C THR A 65 10.02 -0.06 9.18
N LEU A 66 10.39 0.90 8.32
CA LEU A 66 10.36 0.70 6.88
C LEU A 66 11.39 -0.34 6.42
N ARG A 67 12.61 -0.31 6.98
CA ARG A 67 13.64 -1.30 6.71
C ARG A 67 13.20 -2.69 7.13
N GLU A 68 12.60 -2.84 8.30
CA GLU A 68 12.08 -4.12 8.78
C GLU A 68 10.96 -4.66 7.87
N MET A 69 10.07 -3.78 7.39
CA MET A 69 9.06 -4.15 6.39
C MET A 69 9.72 -4.62 5.09
N LEU A 70 10.71 -3.90 4.56
CA LEU A 70 11.42 -4.25 3.33
C LEU A 70 12.15 -5.59 3.45
N LEU A 71 12.77 -5.88 4.60
CA LEU A 71 13.42 -7.17 4.86
C LEU A 71 12.42 -8.33 4.85
N ARG A 72 11.25 -8.15 5.50
CA ARG A 72 10.16 -9.15 5.50
C ARG A 72 9.55 -9.37 4.12
N HIS A 73 9.56 -8.34 3.28
CA HIS A 73 8.87 -8.30 1.99
C HIS A 73 9.83 -8.05 0.81
N HIS A 74 11.06 -8.58 0.90
CA HIS A 74 12.15 -8.26 -0.04
C HIS A 74 11.86 -8.68 -1.49
N ALA A 75 10.98 -9.65 -1.73
CA ALA A 75 10.59 -10.09 -3.08
C ALA A 75 9.27 -9.44 -3.55
N ASP A 76 8.59 -8.72 -2.65
CA ASP A 76 7.26 -8.18 -2.91
C ASP A 76 7.30 -6.77 -3.52
N LEU A 77 6.18 -6.44 -4.14
CA LEU A 77 5.87 -5.11 -4.62
C LEU A 77 5.45 -4.21 -3.45
N ILE A 78 5.97 -2.99 -3.41
CA ILE A 78 5.67 -1.99 -2.39
C ILE A 78 4.83 -0.88 -3.02
N TYR A 79 3.73 -0.53 -2.37
CA TYR A 79 2.92 0.62 -2.71
C TYR A 79 3.30 1.79 -1.83
N GLU A 80 3.60 2.91 -2.47
CA GLU A 80 3.67 4.22 -1.85
C GLU A 80 2.28 4.88 -1.97
N LEU A 81 1.65 5.15 -0.84
CA LEU A 81 0.30 5.70 -0.78
C LEU A 81 0.34 7.07 -0.13
N THR A 82 -0.05 8.09 -0.87
CA THR A 82 -0.09 9.47 -0.40
C THR A 82 -1.52 9.85 -0.05
N CYS A 83 -1.71 10.25 1.20
CA CYS A 83 -2.96 10.81 1.70
C CYS A 83 -3.15 12.24 1.16
N PRO A 84 -4.39 12.66 0.86
CA PRO A 84 -4.70 14.06 0.53
C PRO A 84 -4.23 15.10 1.56
N ARG A 85 -4.03 14.68 2.82
CA ARG A 85 -3.50 15.51 3.90
C ARG A 85 -1.97 15.56 3.97
N GLY A 86 -1.27 14.92 3.03
CA GLY A 86 0.20 14.93 2.94
C GLY A 86 0.91 13.75 3.63
N HIS A 87 0.20 12.86 4.33
CA HIS A 87 0.82 11.67 4.91
C HIS A 87 1.23 10.68 3.82
N VAL A 88 2.45 10.14 3.90
CA VAL A 88 2.92 9.07 3.02
C VAL A 88 3.00 7.78 3.81
N THR A 89 2.49 6.68 3.25
CA THR A 89 2.62 5.35 3.85
C THR A 89 3.09 4.34 2.82
N TYR A 90 3.98 3.45 3.25
CA TYR A 90 4.52 2.37 2.43
C TYR A 90 3.93 1.06 2.88
N ARG A 91 3.37 0.28 1.95
CA ARG A 91 2.78 -1.04 2.25
C ARG A 91 3.11 -2.05 1.17
N ALA A 92 3.56 -3.23 1.61
CA ALA A 92 3.76 -4.36 0.71
C ALA A 92 2.42 -4.88 0.15
N ALA A 93 2.42 -5.32 -1.11
CA ALA A 93 1.23 -5.82 -1.79
C ALA A 93 0.51 -6.94 -1.01
N PRO A 94 1.20 -7.94 -0.40
CA PRO A 94 0.54 -8.96 0.39
C PRO A 94 -0.14 -8.40 1.66
N ALA A 95 0.41 -7.33 2.25
CA ALA A 95 -0.20 -6.67 3.40
C ALA A 95 -1.50 -5.95 2.98
N VAL A 96 -1.48 -5.25 1.85
CA VAL A 96 -2.69 -4.62 1.27
C VAL A 96 -3.75 -5.67 0.95
N VAL A 97 -3.37 -6.77 0.28
CA VAL A 97 -4.29 -7.88 -0.01
C VAL A 97 -4.88 -8.46 1.26
N ARG A 98 -4.06 -8.66 2.31
CA ARG A 98 -4.53 -9.18 3.61
C ARG A 98 -5.53 -8.23 4.25
N ALA A 99 -5.23 -6.94 4.32
CA ALA A 99 -6.12 -5.92 4.87
C ALA A 99 -7.46 -5.86 4.12
N VAL A 100 -7.40 -5.87 2.78
CA VAL A 100 -8.59 -5.87 1.93
C VAL A 100 -9.44 -7.12 2.12
N ARG A 101 -8.82 -8.29 2.24
CA ARG A 101 -9.55 -9.56 2.43
C ARG A 101 -10.11 -9.73 3.84
N ALA A 102 -9.42 -9.23 4.86
CA ALA A 102 -9.78 -9.45 6.26
C ALA A 102 -10.80 -8.44 6.79
N ALA A 103 -10.80 -7.22 6.28
CA ALA A 103 -11.72 -6.21 6.77
C ALA A 103 -13.19 -6.62 6.51
N PRO A 104 -14.14 -6.30 7.40
CA PRO A 104 -15.56 -6.32 7.09
C PRO A 104 -15.98 -5.03 6.33
N GLY A 105 -16.96 -5.11 5.45
CA GLY A 105 -17.54 -3.92 4.79
C GLY A 105 -16.67 -3.29 3.69
N ALA A 106 -16.89 -1.99 3.42
CA ALA A 106 -16.31 -1.28 2.27
C ALA A 106 -14.91 -0.68 2.52
N TRP A 107 -14.45 -0.65 3.76
CA TRP A 107 -13.20 0.00 4.16
C TRP A 107 -12.17 -1.02 4.66
N ALA A 108 -10.89 -0.71 4.50
CA ALA A 108 -9.77 -1.47 5.05
C ALA A 108 -8.72 -0.52 5.64
N GLN A 109 -8.33 -0.76 6.88
CA GLN A 109 -7.22 -0.04 7.52
C GLN A 109 -5.89 -0.72 7.18
N LEU A 110 -4.86 0.08 6.93
CA LEU A 110 -3.50 -0.37 6.65
C LEU A 110 -2.63 -0.32 7.92
N SER A 111 -3.16 -0.80 9.05
CA SER A 111 -2.41 -0.90 10.32
C SER A 111 -1.14 -1.71 10.13
#